data_AF-A0A3E0KR14-F1
#
_entry.id   AF-A0A3E0KR14-F1
#
_cell.length_a   1.000
_cell.length_b   1.000
_cell.length_c   1.000
_cell.angle_alpha   90.00
_cell.angle_beta   90.00
_cell.angle_gamma   90.00
#
_symmetry.space_group_name_H-M   'P 1'
#
loop_
_entity.id
_entity.type
_entity.pdbx_description
1 polymer ?
#
loop_
_entity_poly.entity_id
_entity_poly.type
_entity_poly.pdbx_seq_one_letter_code
_entity_poly.pdbx_strand_id
1 'polypeptide(L)'
;MAERPVALPSQTRDVVSYEDDVYAWMYLDQVDGLVRYEAYVIDYDDAGRPTTLAFVLEEGAFPIDHFPVVQAVWSAARPGRLSDEDWRKLHAFFEEQEKELKRARRQHWIHRLRALGYDVINTL
;
A
#
# COMPACT_ATOMS: atom_id res chain seq x y z
N MET A 1 -13.41 12.90 -50.66
CA MET A 1 -14.07 12.67 -49.35
C MET A 1 -12.95 12.45 -48.35
N ALA A 2 -12.77 13.36 -47.38
CA ALA A 2 -11.73 13.21 -46.36
C ALA A 2 -12.22 12.23 -45.30
N GLU A 3 -11.46 11.15 -45.08
CA GLU A 3 -11.74 10.18 -44.02
C GLU A 3 -11.71 10.90 -42.67
N ARG A 4 -12.83 10.89 -41.96
CA ARG A 4 -12.90 11.38 -40.59
C ARG A 4 -12.06 10.43 -39.73
N PRO A 5 -11.09 10.92 -38.94
CA PRO A 5 -10.39 10.05 -38.00
C PRO A 5 -11.43 9.45 -37.05
N VAL A 6 -11.50 8.13 -37.02
CA VAL A 6 -12.28 7.40 -36.04
C VAL A 6 -11.64 7.70 -34.69
N ALA A 7 -12.27 8.57 -33.90
CA ALA A 7 -11.92 8.73 -32.51
C ALA A 7 -12.23 7.39 -31.83
N LEU A 8 -11.17 6.62 -31.55
CA LEU A 8 -11.28 5.46 -30.67
C LEU A 8 -11.80 5.99 -29.32
N PRO A 9 -12.82 5.35 -28.71
CA PRO A 9 -13.18 5.69 -27.36
C PRO A 9 -11.93 5.54 -26.49
N SER A 10 -11.43 6.65 -25.94
CA SER A 10 -10.47 6.55 -24.85
C SER A 10 -11.24 5.87 -23.73
N GLN A 11 -10.71 4.74 -23.28
CA GLN A 11 -11.20 4.10 -22.07
C GLN A 11 -10.78 4.98 -20.88
N THR A 12 -11.43 6.13 -20.72
CA THR A 12 -11.51 6.85 -19.46
C THR A 12 -12.37 5.96 -18.59
N ARG A 13 -11.77 4.93 -17.99
CA ARG A 13 -12.32 4.46 -16.73
C ARG A 13 -12.08 5.64 -15.80
N ASP A 14 -13.16 6.31 -15.44
CA ASP A 14 -13.17 7.33 -14.38
C ASP A 14 -12.86 6.63 -13.04
N VAL A 15 -11.68 6.03 -12.90
CA VAL A 15 -11.20 5.56 -11.60
C VAL A 15 -10.62 6.77 -10.92
N VAL A 16 -11.50 7.45 -10.19
CA VAL A 16 -11.13 8.47 -9.23
C VAL A 16 -10.34 7.75 -8.13
N SER A 17 -9.03 7.99 -8.08
CA SER A 17 -8.25 7.67 -6.89
C SER A 17 -8.10 8.97 -6.10
N TYR A 18 -8.75 9.08 -4.96
CA TYR A 18 -8.48 10.15 -4.00
C TYR A 18 -7.04 10.02 -3.51
N GLU A 19 -6.38 11.13 -3.14
CA GLU A 19 -5.04 11.07 -2.52
C GLU A 19 -4.98 10.19 -1.26
N ASP A 20 -6.14 9.88 -0.67
CA ASP A 20 -6.30 8.99 0.48
C ASP A 20 -6.39 7.50 0.11
N ASP A 21 -6.56 7.15 -1.16
CA ASP A 21 -6.81 5.78 -1.65
C ASP A 21 -5.55 4.93 -1.82
N VAL A 22 -4.38 5.51 -1.55
CA VAL A 22 -3.16 4.71 -1.40
C VAL A 22 -3.10 4.23 0.04
N TYR A 23 -3.24 2.92 0.19
CA TYR A 23 -3.05 2.22 1.44
C TYR A 23 -1.67 1.60 1.47
N ALA A 24 -1.12 1.46 2.65
CA ALA A 24 0.09 0.69 2.89
C ALA A 24 -0.19 -0.25 4.05
N TRP A 25 0.28 -1.48 3.94
CA TRP A 25 0.30 -2.42 5.05
C TRP A 25 1.72 -2.94 5.24
N MET A 26 2.06 -3.24 6.48
CA MET A 26 3.39 -3.72 6.86
C MET A 26 3.28 -4.96 7.72
N TYR A 27 4.11 -5.96 7.44
CA TYR A 27 4.06 -7.25 8.14
C TYR A 27 5.45 -7.88 8.27
N LEU A 28 5.61 -8.73 9.29
CA LEU A 28 6.78 -9.58 9.47
C LEU A 28 6.55 -10.93 8.79
N ASP A 29 7.38 -11.27 7.81
CA ASP A 29 7.48 -12.63 7.31
C ASP A 29 8.32 -13.48 8.28
N GLN A 30 7.67 -14.50 8.83
CA GLN A 30 8.26 -15.41 9.80
C GLN A 30 9.09 -16.54 9.17
N VAL A 31 9.05 -16.68 7.85
CA VAL A 31 9.84 -17.69 7.13
C VAL A 31 11.28 -17.23 6.98
N ASP A 32 11.48 -15.99 6.55
CA ASP A 32 12.81 -15.43 6.25
C ASP A 32 13.22 -14.29 7.18
N GLY A 33 12.35 -13.84 8.09
CA GLY A 33 12.66 -12.78 9.02
C GLY A 33 12.83 -11.44 8.32
N LEU A 34 11.95 -11.12 7.37
CA LEU A 34 11.92 -9.80 6.73
C LEU A 34 10.65 -9.05 7.12
N VAL A 35 10.79 -7.74 7.33
CA VAL A 35 9.64 -6.86 7.46
C VAL A 35 9.31 -6.30 6.09
N ARG A 36 8.15 -6.65 5.55
CA ARG A 36 7.70 -6.21 4.23
C ARG A 36 6.63 -5.15 4.33
N TYR A 37 6.57 -4.30 3.34
CA TYR A 37 5.42 -3.42 3.11
C TYR A 37 4.99 -3.50 1.67
N GLU A 38 3.70 -3.27 1.45
CA GLU A 38 3.13 -3.13 0.12
C GLU A 38 2.23 -1.90 0.14
N ALA A 39 2.43 -1.02 -0.84
CA ALA A 39 1.55 0.10 -1.10
C ALA A 39 0.60 -0.29 -2.23
N TYR A 40 -0.70 -0.18 -2.00
CA TYR A 40 -1.71 -0.65 -2.93
C TYR A 40 -2.86 0.34 -3.07
N VAL A 41 -3.60 0.14 -4.16
CA VAL A 41 -4.77 0.93 -4.53
C VAL A 41 -5.96 0.00 -4.52
N ILE A 42 -7.09 0.48 -4.00
CA ILE A 42 -8.36 -0.24 -4.06
C ILE A 42 -9.20 0.32 -5.22
N ASP A 43 -9.98 -0.54 -5.87
CA ASP A 43 -10.89 -0.10 -6.94
C ASP A 43 -12.24 0.31 -6.34
N TYR A 44 -13.03 1.05 -7.11
CA TYR A 44 -14.38 1.47 -6.72
C TYR A 44 -15.42 0.96 -7.71
N ASP A 45 -16.58 0.53 -7.22
CA ASP A 45 -17.70 0.14 -8.07
C ASP A 45 -18.38 1.38 -8.70
N ASP A 46 -19.32 1.14 -9.63
CA ASP A 46 -20.10 2.22 -10.27
C ASP A 46 -20.91 3.07 -9.27
N ALA A 47 -21.08 2.60 -8.03
CA ALA A 47 -21.73 3.32 -6.94
C ALA A 47 -20.74 4.06 -6.03
N GLY A 48 -19.44 4.08 -6.36
CA GLY A 48 -18.37 4.73 -5.61
C GLY A 48 -18.02 4.02 -4.30
N ARG A 49 -18.33 2.72 -4.17
CA ARG A 49 -17.99 1.94 -2.97
C ARG A 49 -16.65 1.25 -3.17
N PRO A 50 -15.79 1.22 -2.13
CA PRO A 50 -14.53 0.51 -2.21
C PRO A 50 -14.79 -0.98 -2.42
N THR A 51 -14.04 -1.56 -3.35
CA THR A 51 -14.11 -2.98 -3.71
C THR A 51 -12.82 -3.68 -3.24
N THR A 52 -12.25 -4.55 -4.07
CA THR A 52 -11.02 -5.28 -3.77
C THR A 52 -9.78 -4.48 -4.15
N LEU A 53 -8.61 -5.01 -3.76
CA LEU A 53 -7.31 -4.54 -4.24
C LEU A 53 -7.31 -4.48 -5.78
N ALA A 54 -7.04 -3.31 -6.33
CA ALA A 54 -6.89 -3.09 -7.76
C ALA A 54 -5.51 -3.57 -8.21
N PHE A 55 -4.46 -3.02 -7.59
CA PHE A 55 -3.06 -3.40 -7.83
C PHE A 55 -2.12 -2.86 -6.74
N VAL A 56 -0.91 -3.40 -6.72
CA VAL A 56 0.20 -2.96 -5.86
C VAL A 56 1.06 -1.95 -6.60
N LEU A 57 1.24 -0.76 -6.03
CA LEU A 57 2.08 0.33 -6.54
C LEU A 57 3.56 0.07 -6.27
N GLU A 58 3.87 -0.38 -5.07
CA GLU A 58 5.24 -0.52 -4.58
C GLU A 58 5.30 -1.62 -3.53
N GLU A 59 6.35 -2.43 -3.61
CA GLU A 59 6.69 -3.42 -2.59
C GLU A 59 8.08 -3.10 -2.07
N GLY A 60 8.29 -3.34 -0.78
CA GLY A 60 9.61 -3.21 -0.18
C GLY A 60 9.79 -4.16 0.98
N ALA A 61 11.06 -4.38 1.31
CA ALA A 61 11.47 -5.24 2.41
C ALA A 61 12.60 -4.58 3.20
N PHE A 62 12.55 -4.77 4.50
CA PHE A 62 13.56 -4.34 5.44
C PHE A 62 14.07 -5.54 6.25
N PRO A 63 15.37 -5.60 6.54
CA PRO A 63 15.88 -6.55 7.52
C PRO A 63 15.32 -6.22 8.92
N ILE A 64 15.15 -7.23 9.79
CA ILE A 64 14.55 -7.01 11.12
C ILE A 64 15.32 -6.01 11.98
N ASP A 65 16.64 -5.92 11.79
CA ASP A 65 17.54 -5.06 12.56
C ASP A 65 17.33 -3.57 12.26
N HIS A 66 16.65 -3.25 11.16
CA HIS A 66 16.14 -1.91 10.89
C HIS A 66 15.14 -1.46 11.96
N PHE A 67 14.42 -2.39 12.57
CA PHE A 67 13.37 -2.11 13.56
C PHE A 67 13.69 -2.78 14.89
N PRO A 68 14.32 -2.04 15.84
CA PRO A 68 14.72 -2.61 17.13
C PRO A 68 13.58 -3.29 17.90
N VAL A 69 12.34 -2.79 17.77
CA VAL A 69 11.15 -3.40 18.37
C VAL A 69 10.87 -4.78 17.77
N VAL A 70 10.91 -4.91 16.44
CA VAL A 70 10.69 -6.18 15.74
C VAL A 70 11.82 -7.14 16.05
N GLN A 71 13.07 -6.69 16.02
CA GLN A 71 14.23 -7.50 16.38
C GLN A 71 14.14 -8.05 17.81
N ALA A 72 13.73 -7.22 18.77
CA ALA A 72 13.57 -7.63 20.16
C ALA A 72 12.48 -8.70 20.32
N VAL A 73 11.32 -8.49 19.68
CA VAL A 73 10.22 -9.46 19.70
C VAL A 73 10.62 -10.77 19.03
N TRP A 74 11.27 -10.69 17.87
CA TRP A 74 11.77 -11.85 17.13
C TRP A 74 12.77 -12.67 17.93
N SER A 75 13.71 -12.00 18.61
CA SER A 75 14.76 -12.65 19.40
C SER A 75 14.23 -13.27 20.70
N ALA A 76 13.18 -12.68 21.28
CA ALA A 76 12.53 -13.18 22.49
C ALA A 76 11.54 -14.34 22.20
N ALA A 77 11.03 -14.42 20.98
CA ALA A 77 10.11 -15.46 20.57
C ALA A 77 10.80 -16.84 20.62
N ARG A 78 10.09 -17.85 21.16
CA ARG A 78 10.50 -19.24 20.92
C ARG A 78 10.35 -19.52 19.42
N PRO A 79 11.21 -20.33 18.80
CA PRO A 79 11.08 -20.70 17.39
C PRO A 79 9.64 -21.11 17.07
N GLY A 80 8.99 -20.35 16.18
CA GLY A 80 7.63 -20.61 15.72
C GLY A 80 6.48 -20.22 16.66
N ARG A 81 6.70 -19.42 17.73
CA ARG A 81 5.58 -18.97 18.58
C ARG A 81 5.78 -17.59 19.19
N LEU A 82 5.09 -16.60 18.61
CA LEU A 82 4.83 -15.30 19.22
C LEU A 82 3.66 -15.41 20.21
N SER A 83 3.75 -14.69 21.33
CA SER A 83 2.63 -14.57 22.26
C SER A 83 1.58 -13.57 21.74
N ASP A 84 0.36 -13.60 22.28
CA ASP A 84 -0.69 -12.62 21.93
C ASP A 84 -0.30 -11.18 22.32
N GLU A 85 0.59 -11.03 23.31
CA GLU A 85 1.13 -9.74 23.69
C GLU A 85 2.15 -9.25 22.65
N ASP A 86 3.03 -10.12 22.18
CA ASP A 86 3.99 -9.81 21.13
C ASP A 86 3.29 -9.46 19.82
N TRP A 87 2.23 -10.20 19.47
CA TRP A 87 1.39 -9.89 18.31
C TRP A 87 0.75 -8.51 18.41
N ARG A 88 0.20 -8.15 19.57
CA ARG A 88 -0.38 -6.82 19.78
C ARG A 88 0.66 -5.71 19.68
N LYS A 89 1.87 -5.94 20.21
CA LYS A 89 2.99 -5.00 20.10
C LYS A 89 3.42 -4.80 18.64
N LEU A 90 3.59 -5.89 17.90
CA LEU A 90 3.96 -5.84 16.48
C LEU A 90 2.87 -5.15 15.66
N HIS A 91 1.60 -5.47 15.90
CA HIS A 91 0.48 -4.86 15.18
C HIS A 91 0.42 -3.34 15.42
N ALA A 92 0.49 -2.89 16.68
CA ALA A 92 0.52 -1.47 16.99
C ALA A 92 1.75 -0.76 16.39
N PHE A 93 2.90 -1.45 16.37
CA PHE A 93 4.10 -0.93 15.73
C PHE A 93 3.94 -0.77 14.22
N PHE A 94 3.43 -1.80 13.53
CA PHE A 94 3.21 -1.76 12.08
C PHE A 94 2.16 -0.73 11.70
N GLU A 95 1.08 -0.59 12.45
CA GLU A 95 0.08 0.46 12.20
C GLU A 95 0.70 1.87 12.21
N GLU A 96 1.66 2.12 13.12
CA GLU A 96 2.39 3.39 13.13
C GLU A 96 3.37 3.50 11.95
N GLN A 97 4.09 2.43 11.62
CA GLN A 97 4.99 2.43 10.46
C GLN A 97 4.25 2.61 9.13
N GLU A 98 3.05 2.07 8.99
CA GLU A 98 2.19 2.26 7.81
C GLU A 98 1.80 3.73 7.64
N LYS A 99 1.45 4.42 8.75
CA LYS A 99 1.17 5.86 8.75
C LYS A 99 2.40 6.66 8.34
N GLU A 100 3.56 6.33 8.87
CA GLU A 100 4.84 6.99 8.53
C GLU A 100 5.23 6.73 7.07
N LEU A 101 5.11 5.50 6.59
CA LEU A 101 5.33 5.13 5.18
C LEU A 101 4.41 5.94 4.27
N LYS A 102 3.11 6.00 4.59
CA LYS A 102 2.16 6.82 3.84
C LYS A 102 2.59 8.28 3.85
N ARG A 103 2.90 8.88 5.00
CA ARG A 103 3.36 10.27 5.10
C ARG A 103 4.59 10.54 4.25
N ALA A 104 5.59 9.66 4.30
CA ALA A 104 6.87 9.84 3.61
C ALA A 104 6.77 9.60 2.10
N ARG A 105 5.97 8.63 1.66
CA ARG A 105 5.92 8.17 0.26
C ARG A 105 4.71 8.70 -0.52
N ARG A 106 3.75 9.38 0.13
CA ARG A 106 2.51 9.88 -0.50
C ARG A 106 2.75 10.56 -1.84
N GLN A 107 3.67 11.52 -1.88
CA GLN A 107 3.96 12.27 -3.10
C GLN A 107 4.50 11.38 -4.23
N HIS A 108 5.35 10.41 -3.89
CA HIS A 108 5.89 9.45 -4.85
C HIS A 108 4.79 8.55 -5.42
N TRP A 109 3.91 8.03 -4.56
CA TRP A 109 2.81 7.16 -4.96
C TRP A 109 1.77 7.90 -5.81
N ILE A 110 1.41 9.13 -5.46
CA ILE A 110 0.53 9.99 -6.27
C ILE A 110 1.14 10.24 -7.64
N HIS A 111 2.43 10.55 -7.70
CA HIS A 111 3.11 10.75 -8.97
C HIS A 111 3.03 9.49 -9.85
N ARG A 112 3.24 8.32 -9.26
CA ARG A 112 3.16 7.03 -9.96
C ARG A 112 1.74 6.72 -10.44
N LEU A 113 0.72 7.00 -9.63
CA LEU A 113 -0.69 6.88 -10.02
C LEU A 113 -1.02 7.74 -11.25
N ARG A 114 -0.63 9.02 -11.23
CA ARG A 114 -0.81 9.92 -12.38
C ARG A 114 -0.08 9.42 -13.62
N ALA A 115 1.13 8.88 -13.46
CA ALA A 115 1.88 8.28 -14.57
C ALA A 115 1.21 7.03 -15.16
N LEU A 116 0.41 6.31 -14.35
CA LEU A 116 -0.40 5.18 -14.79
C LEU A 116 -1.75 5.59 -15.43
N GLY A 117 -2.05 6.89 -15.49
CA GLY A 117 -3.26 7.43 -16.09
C GLY A 117 -4.46 7.57 -15.14
N TYR A 118 -4.25 7.44 -13.83
CA TYR A 118 -5.28 7.72 -12.83
C TYR A 118 -5.48 9.22 -12.66
N ASP A 119 -6.74 9.66 -12.61
CA ASP A 119 -7.06 11.03 -12.18
C ASP A 119 -7.07 11.07 -10.64
N VAL A 120 -6.08 11.77 -10.07
CA VAL A 120 -5.90 11.84 -8.63
C VAL A 120 -6.51 13.13 -8.09
N ILE A 121 -7.66 13.00 -7.43
CA ILE A 121 -8.36 14.13 -6.82
C ILE A 121 -7.73 14.44 -5.45
N ASN A 122 -7.23 15.66 -5.28
CA ASN A 122 -6.80 16.15 -3.99
C ASN A 122 -8.03 16.28 -3.07
N THR A 123 -8.04 15.51 -1.98
CA THR A 123 -8.94 15.78 -0.86
C THR A 123 -8.47 17.08 -0.19
N LEU A 124 -9.36 18.08 -0.15
CA LEU A 124 -9.12 19.41 0.43
C LEU A 124 -8.93 19.35 1.95
#